data_AF-A0A950HKV9-F1
#
_entry.id   AF-A0A950HKV9-F1
#
_cell.length_a   1.000
_cell.length_b   1.000
_cell.length_c   1.000
_cell.angle_alpha   90.00
_cell.angle_beta   90.00
_cell.angle_gamma   90.00
#
_symmetry.space_group_name_H-M   'P 1'
#
loop_
_entity.id
_entity.type
_entity.pdbx_description
1 polymer ?
#
loop_
_entity_poly.entity_id
_entity_poly.type
_entity_poly.pdbx_seq_one_letter_code
_entity_poly.pdbx_strand_id
1 'polypeptide(L)'
;MGAGAPQQLDIVAAVGLAIGGVFGLAGAFVGQAELRQELWAIDGVALVVATALLTVKFLRQGDDCVAAGFLVFVAGESLLLSGNAAGLQGSLPSYAGGIALWSASLVMTSVAPTFAVWTRLTGVLAALVFAITAVQISWNIPLLPTAAPLPSIGYPFLVATFAGWIWRLLRPPT
;
A
#
# COMPACT_ATOMS: atom_id res chain seq x y z
N MET A 1 1.37 -22.29 28.41
CA MET A 1 2.22 -21.59 27.42
C MET A 1 1.40 -20.41 26.92
N GLY A 2 1.68 -19.21 27.44
CA GLY A 2 0.83 -18.03 27.22
C GLY A 2 0.89 -17.58 25.77
N ALA A 3 -0.28 -17.26 25.19
CA ALA A 3 -0.38 -16.60 23.91
C ALA A 3 0.49 -15.33 23.94
N GLY A 4 1.56 -15.30 23.15
CA GLY A 4 2.47 -14.17 23.12
C GLY A 4 1.73 -12.93 22.60
N ALA A 5 1.70 -11.87 23.40
CA ALA A 5 1.19 -10.57 22.97
C ALA A 5 1.91 -10.11 21.67
N PRO A 6 1.26 -9.29 20.83
CA PRO A 6 1.90 -8.72 19.64
C PRO A 6 3.22 -8.06 20.04
N GLN A 7 4.28 -8.30 19.25
CA GLN A 7 5.56 -7.63 19.51
C GLN A 7 5.42 -6.12 19.25
N GLN A 8 6.28 -5.30 19.84
CA GLN A 8 6.28 -3.85 19.61
C GLN A 8 6.31 -3.50 18.11
N LEU A 9 7.06 -4.28 17.31
CA LEU A 9 7.10 -4.16 15.85
C LEU A 9 5.72 -4.34 15.20
N ASP A 10 4.95 -5.33 15.65
CA ASP A 10 3.62 -5.64 15.11
C ASP A 10 2.64 -4.50 15.36
N ILE A 11 2.73 -3.90 16.55
CA ILE A 11 1.91 -2.75 16.93
C ILE A 11 2.26 -1.55 16.04
N VAL A 12 3.55 -1.22 15.90
CA VAL A 12 3.98 -0.07 15.08
C VAL A 12 3.61 -0.26 13.62
N ALA A 13 3.83 -1.46 13.06
CA ALA A 13 3.45 -1.75 11.68
C ALA A 13 1.92 -1.68 11.50
N ALA A 14 1.13 -2.23 12.43
CA ALA A 14 -0.32 -2.17 12.36
C ALA A 14 -0.86 -0.73 12.44
N VAL A 15 -0.31 0.10 13.32
CA VAL A 15 -0.67 1.51 13.42
C VAL A 15 -0.29 2.27 12.15
N GLY A 16 0.91 2.04 11.61
CA GLY A 16 1.34 2.66 10.36
C GLY A 16 0.45 2.29 9.18
N LEU A 17 0.05 1.01 9.04
CA LEU A 17 -0.92 0.58 8.03
C LEU A 17 -2.28 1.23 8.20
N ALA A 18 -2.76 1.39 9.45
CA ALA A 18 -4.05 2.02 9.72
C ALA A 18 -4.03 3.52 9.38
N ILE A 19 -2.97 4.23 9.77
CA ILE A 19 -2.78 5.65 9.42
C ILE A 19 -2.67 5.80 7.90
N GLY A 20 -1.81 5.03 7.25
CA GLY A 20 -1.66 5.02 5.79
C GLY A 20 -2.99 4.79 5.08
N GLY A 21 -3.70 3.72 5.43
CA GLY A 21 -4.98 3.40 4.81
C GLY A 21 -6.05 4.49 4.98
N VAL A 22 -6.17 5.08 6.17
CA VAL A 22 -7.17 6.13 6.44
C VAL A 22 -6.83 7.44 5.72
N PHE A 23 -5.59 7.91 5.86
CA PHE A 23 -5.17 9.20 5.30
C PHE A 23 -5.00 9.13 3.78
N GLY A 24 -4.54 8.00 3.23
CA GLY A 24 -4.43 7.77 1.79
C GLY A 24 -5.79 7.81 1.11
N LEU A 25 -6.78 7.12 1.71
CA LEU A 25 -8.17 7.14 1.23
C LEU A 25 -8.79 8.53 1.36
N ALA A 26 -8.62 9.20 2.50
CA ALA A 26 -9.12 10.56 2.70
C ALA A 26 -8.54 11.54 1.65
N GLY A 27 -7.24 11.45 1.37
CA GLY A 27 -6.59 12.26 0.33
C GLY A 27 -7.14 11.99 -1.07
N ALA A 28 -7.46 10.73 -1.39
CA ALA A 28 -8.04 10.38 -2.69
C ALA A 28 -9.41 11.01 -2.96
N PHE A 29 -10.20 11.29 -1.91
CA PHE A 29 -11.58 11.79 -2.04
C PHE A 29 -11.79 13.24 -1.59
N VAL A 30 -10.79 13.88 -0.99
CA VAL A 30 -10.89 15.29 -0.60
C VAL A 30 -10.78 16.22 -1.81
N GLY A 31 -11.63 17.24 -1.87
CA GLY A 31 -11.64 18.21 -2.97
C GLY A 31 -10.52 19.26 -2.91
N GLN A 32 -10.03 19.57 -1.71
CA GLN A 32 -9.03 20.61 -1.46
C GLN A 32 -7.61 20.11 -1.77
N ALA A 33 -6.86 20.85 -2.59
CA ALA A 33 -5.56 20.39 -3.09
C ALA A 33 -4.50 20.37 -2.00
N GLU A 34 -4.47 21.38 -1.15
CA GLU A 34 -3.51 21.57 -0.06
C GLU A 34 -3.68 20.45 0.97
N LEU A 35 -4.93 20.26 1.43
CA LEU A 35 -5.26 19.20 2.37
C LEU A 35 -4.95 17.81 1.78
N ARG A 36 -5.18 17.59 0.49
CA ARG A 36 -4.82 16.33 -0.18
C ARG A 36 -3.34 16.00 -0.06
N GLN A 37 -2.46 16.97 -0.34
CA GLN A 37 -1.02 16.74 -0.29
C GLN A 37 -0.54 16.43 1.13
N GLU A 38 -1.09 17.11 2.14
CA GLU A 38 -0.78 16.84 3.54
C GLU A 38 -1.24 15.42 3.95
N LEU A 39 -2.47 15.05 3.57
CA LEU A 39 -2.99 13.71 3.86
C LEU A 39 -2.12 12.62 3.22
N TRP A 40 -1.74 12.77 1.95
CA TRP A 40 -0.86 11.81 1.27
C TRP A 40 0.59 11.83 1.77
N ALA A 41 1.07 12.95 2.30
CA ALA A 41 2.39 12.98 2.94
C ALA A 41 2.38 12.16 4.24
N ILE A 42 1.33 12.31 5.07
CA ILE A 42 1.16 11.52 6.30
C ILE A 42 1.02 10.03 5.97
N ASP A 43 0.20 9.71 4.98
CA ASP A 43 -0.04 8.35 4.51
C ASP A 43 1.25 7.69 4.03
N GLY A 44 1.97 8.32 3.08
CA GLY A 44 3.17 7.74 2.51
C GLY A 44 4.26 7.48 3.54
N VAL A 45 4.47 8.38 4.50
CA VAL A 45 5.42 8.16 5.61
C VAL A 45 4.99 6.96 6.47
N ALA A 46 3.71 6.87 6.82
CA ALA A 46 3.20 5.78 7.63
C ALA A 46 3.31 4.41 6.93
N LEU A 47 3.03 4.36 5.62
CA LEU A 47 3.14 3.15 4.81
C LEU A 47 4.60 2.73 4.61
N VAL A 48 5.53 3.65 4.35
CA VAL A 48 6.97 3.35 4.27
C VAL A 48 7.45 2.71 5.57
N VAL A 49 7.13 3.30 6.73
CA VAL A 49 7.54 2.76 8.04
C VAL A 49 6.94 1.36 8.26
N ALA A 50 5.64 1.21 8.03
CA ALA A 50 4.95 -0.05 8.26
C ALA A 50 5.51 -1.18 7.37
N THR A 51 5.66 -0.92 6.08
CA THR A 51 6.12 -1.94 5.13
C THR A 51 7.61 -2.25 5.24
N ALA A 52 8.44 -1.31 5.69
CA ALA A 52 9.82 -1.60 6.07
C ALA A 52 9.90 -2.56 7.27
N LEU A 53 9.07 -2.35 8.30
CA LEU A 53 9.00 -3.26 9.45
C LEU A 53 8.47 -4.65 9.06
N LEU A 54 7.47 -4.72 8.19
CA LEU A 54 6.94 -5.97 7.65
C LEU A 54 7.99 -6.73 6.83
N THR A 55 8.79 -6.02 6.04
CA THR A 55 9.92 -6.60 5.30
C THR A 55 10.86 -7.32 6.26
N VAL A 56 11.31 -6.64 7.32
CA VAL A 56 12.21 -7.23 8.32
C VAL A 56 11.56 -8.41 9.05
N LYS A 57 10.28 -8.30 9.40
CA LYS A 57 9.54 -9.36 10.08
C LYS A 57 9.47 -10.63 9.24
N PHE A 58 8.98 -10.53 8.00
CA PHE A 58 8.79 -11.71 7.15
C PHE A 58 10.11 -12.31 6.68
N LEU A 59 11.15 -11.49 6.50
CA LEU A 59 12.50 -11.98 6.25
C LEU A 59 13.03 -12.83 7.41
N ARG A 60 12.83 -12.38 8.66
CA ARG A 60 13.21 -13.15 9.86
C ARG A 60 12.39 -14.43 10.04
N GLN A 61 11.22 -14.52 9.41
CA GLN A 61 10.36 -15.70 9.41
C GLN A 61 10.69 -16.66 8.25
N GLY A 62 11.63 -16.31 7.37
CA GLY A 62 11.97 -17.09 6.18
C GLY A 62 10.93 -17.02 5.06
N ASP A 63 10.01 -16.05 5.11
CA ASP A 63 9.03 -15.81 4.05
C ASP A 63 9.57 -14.75 3.07
N ASP A 64 10.58 -15.16 2.31
CA ASP A 64 11.39 -14.27 1.47
C ASP A 64 10.56 -13.58 0.38
N CYS A 65 9.57 -14.27 -0.18
CA CYS A 65 8.70 -13.71 -1.22
C CYS A 65 7.81 -12.60 -0.66
N VAL A 66 7.21 -12.81 0.51
CA VAL A 66 6.40 -11.78 1.19
C VAL A 66 7.28 -10.61 1.63
N ALA A 67 8.46 -10.89 2.19
CA ALA A 67 9.41 -9.86 2.58
C ALA A 67 9.83 -8.99 1.38
N ALA A 68 10.19 -9.62 0.26
CA ALA A 68 10.50 -8.91 -0.97
C ALA A 68 9.29 -8.12 -1.50
N GLY A 69 8.08 -8.67 -1.37
CA GLY A 69 6.84 -7.95 -1.71
C GLY A 69 6.68 -6.66 -0.92
N PHE A 70 6.90 -6.68 0.40
CA PHE A 70 6.87 -5.46 1.21
C PHE A 70 8.01 -4.50 0.89
N LEU A 71 9.20 -4.99 0.55
CA LEU A 71 10.30 -4.14 0.13
C LEU A 71 9.98 -3.40 -1.18
N VAL A 72 9.34 -4.09 -2.14
CA VAL A 72 8.85 -3.48 -3.37
C VAL A 72 7.75 -2.46 -3.07
N PHE A 73 6.90 -2.71 -2.05
CA PHE A 73 5.92 -1.73 -1.59
C PHE A 73 6.58 -0.45 -1.10
N VAL A 74 7.61 -0.56 -0.24
CA VAL A 74 8.39 0.58 0.26
C VAL A 74 8.95 1.41 -0.89
N ALA A 75 9.52 0.76 -1.89
CA ALA A 75 10.07 1.43 -3.07
C ALA A 75 8.98 2.17 -3.86
N GLY A 76 7.83 1.53 -4.07
CA GLY A 76 6.65 2.14 -4.68
C GLY A 76 6.20 3.37 -3.90
N GLU A 77 5.90 3.20 -2.61
CA GLU A 77 5.44 4.26 -1.72
C GLU A 77 6.39 5.47 -1.70
N SER A 78 7.70 5.22 -1.68
CA SER A 78 8.70 6.29 -1.70
C SER A 78 8.63 7.12 -2.98
N LEU A 79 8.32 6.51 -4.13
CA LEU A 79 8.09 7.24 -5.38
C LEU A 79 6.79 8.07 -5.33
N LEU A 80 5.69 7.54 -4.80
CA LEU A 80 4.46 8.32 -4.62
C LEU A 80 4.72 9.53 -3.70
N LEU A 81 5.30 9.28 -2.52
CA LEU A 81 5.59 10.30 -1.51
C LEU A 81 6.47 11.42 -2.07
N SER A 82 7.53 11.09 -2.81
CA SER A 82 8.41 12.09 -3.44
C SER A 82 7.70 12.96 -4.48
N GLY A 83 6.60 12.47 -5.07
CA GLY A 83 5.79 13.19 -6.04
C GLY A 83 4.79 14.17 -5.45
N ASN A 84 4.35 13.98 -4.20
CA ASN A 84 3.24 14.74 -3.61
C ASN A 84 3.44 16.26 -3.69
N ALA A 85 4.65 16.75 -3.41
CA ALA A 85 4.96 18.18 -3.45
C ALA A 85 4.79 18.81 -4.85
N ALA A 86 4.81 18.02 -5.92
CA ALA A 86 4.63 18.50 -7.30
C ALA A 86 3.15 18.67 -7.70
N GLY A 87 2.20 18.31 -6.83
CA GLY A 87 0.77 18.32 -7.13
C GLY A 87 0.36 17.24 -8.13
N LEU A 88 -0.95 17.16 -8.46
CA LEU A 88 -1.52 16.04 -9.22
C LEU A 88 -0.90 15.84 -10.62
N GLN A 89 -0.66 16.91 -11.37
CA GLN A 89 -0.10 16.79 -12.72
C GLN A 89 1.41 16.59 -12.70
N GLY A 90 2.12 17.31 -11.82
CA GLY A 90 3.58 17.20 -11.69
C GLY A 90 4.03 15.84 -11.15
N SER A 91 3.19 15.18 -10.35
CA SER A 91 3.48 13.86 -9.79
C SER A 91 3.22 12.69 -10.75
N LEU A 92 2.68 12.93 -11.95
CA LEU A 92 2.22 11.84 -12.83
C LEU A 92 3.32 10.78 -13.13
N PRO A 93 4.59 11.13 -13.42
CA PRO A 93 5.63 10.13 -13.65
C PRO A 93 5.94 9.29 -12.41
N SER A 94 6.06 9.91 -11.23
CA SER A 94 6.36 9.18 -9.99
C SER A 94 5.16 8.38 -9.51
N TYR A 95 3.95 8.88 -9.74
CA TYR A 95 2.71 8.16 -9.51
C TYR A 95 2.62 6.89 -10.36
N ALA A 96 2.88 6.98 -11.67
CA ALA A 96 2.84 5.84 -12.58
C ALA A 96 3.85 4.74 -12.17
N GLY A 97 5.09 5.14 -11.87
CA GLY A 97 6.10 4.20 -11.36
C GLY A 97 5.74 3.61 -10.00
N GLY A 98 5.22 4.45 -9.11
CA GLY A 98 4.77 4.09 -7.77
C GLY A 98 3.67 3.03 -7.77
N ILE A 99 2.58 3.26 -8.50
CA ILE A 99 1.46 2.31 -8.56
C ILE A 99 1.82 1.02 -9.31
N ALA A 100 2.78 1.07 -10.25
CA ALA A 100 3.30 -0.14 -10.89
C ALA A 100 4.05 -1.02 -9.87
N LEU A 101 4.86 -0.41 -9.00
CA LEU A 101 5.54 -1.12 -7.91
C LEU A 101 4.55 -1.62 -6.84
N TRP A 102 3.55 -0.81 -6.46
CA TRP A 102 2.45 -1.29 -5.61
C TRP A 102 1.77 -2.52 -6.22
N SER A 103 1.44 -2.49 -7.52
CA SER A 103 0.83 -3.63 -8.20
C SER A 103 1.70 -4.88 -8.08
N ALA A 104 3.00 -4.79 -8.39
CA ALA A 104 3.91 -5.92 -8.29
C ALA A 104 4.00 -6.46 -6.84
N SER A 105 4.13 -5.56 -5.87
CA SER A 105 4.15 -5.89 -4.44
C SER A 105 2.88 -6.62 -3.99
N LEU A 106 1.71 -6.12 -4.40
CA LEU A 106 0.41 -6.69 -4.03
C LEU A 106 0.26 -8.11 -4.60
N VAL A 107 0.76 -8.37 -5.81
CA VAL A 107 0.82 -9.73 -6.36
C VAL A 107 1.70 -10.63 -5.50
N MET A 108 2.93 -10.20 -5.19
CA MET A 108 3.88 -10.99 -4.40
C MET A 108 3.33 -11.34 -3.01
N THR A 109 2.77 -10.35 -2.32
CA THR A 109 2.17 -10.55 -0.99
C THR A 109 0.87 -11.37 -1.04
N SER A 110 0.11 -11.32 -2.14
CA SER A 110 -1.17 -12.04 -2.29
C SER A 110 -1.01 -13.48 -2.78
N VAL A 111 0.10 -13.86 -3.42
CA VAL A 111 0.35 -15.25 -3.82
C VAL A 111 0.64 -16.13 -2.60
N ALA A 112 1.32 -15.59 -1.60
CA ALA A 112 1.73 -16.34 -0.42
C ALA A 112 0.53 -16.84 0.43
N PRO A 113 0.54 -18.09 0.92
CA PRO A 113 -0.49 -18.62 1.81
C PRO A 113 -0.47 -18.03 3.22
N THR A 114 0.49 -17.12 3.50
CA THR A 114 0.72 -16.45 4.78
C THR A 114 -0.44 -15.55 5.21
N PHE A 115 -1.20 -15.01 4.24
CA PHE A 115 -2.36 -14.16 4.48
C PHE A 115 -3.69 -14.90 4.26
N ALA A 116 -4.74 -14.43 4.92
CA ALA A 116 -6.08 -14.97 4.73
C ALA A 116 -6.53 -14.81 3.27
N VAL A 117 -7.34 -15.76 2.79
CA VAL A 117 -7.81 -15.79 1.40
C VAL A 117 -8.46 -14.46 0.99
N TRP A 118 -9.29 -13.85 1.85
CA TRP A 118 -9.93 -12.58 1.53
C TRP A 118 -8.93 -11.43 1.34
N THR A 119 -7.85 -11.38 2.13
CA THR A 119 -6.78 -10.38 2.00
C THR A 119 -6.04 -10.53 0.67
N ARG A 120 -5.81 -11.78 0.27
CA ARG A 120 -5.18 -12.11 -1.01
C ARG A 120 -6.09 -11.69 -2.18
N LEU A 121 -7.41 -11.90 -2.06
CA LEU A 121 -8.37 -11.48 -3.09
C LEU A 121 -8.41 -9.96 -3.24
N THR A 122 -8.48 -9.20 -2.14
CA THR A 122 -8.46 -7.73 -2.21
C THR A 122 -7.15 -7.21 -2.77
N GLY A 123 -6.03 -7.86 -2.42
CA GLY A 123 -4.71 -7.49 -2.93
C GLY A 123 -4.59 -7.71 -4.43
N VAL A 124 -5.08 -8.84 -4.95
CA VAL A 124 -5.14 -9.11 -6.40
C VAL A 124 -6.02 -8.10 -7.13
N LEU A 125 -7.20 -7.77 -6.59
CA LEU A 125 -8.09 -6.78 -7.21
C LEU A 125 -7.45 -5.39 -7.28
N ALA A 126 -6.83 -4.94 -6.18
CA ALA A 126 -6.08 -3.69 -6.15
C ALA A 126 -4.92 -3.70 -7.15
N ALA A 127 -4.15 -4.80 -7.20
CA ALA A 127 -3.04 -4.96 -8.14
C ALA A 127 -3.49 -4.81 -9.60
N LEU A 128 -4.58 -5.49 -9.99
CA LEU A 128 -5.11 -5.41 -11.35
C LEU A 128 -5.50 -3.98 -11.74
N VAL A 129 -6.19 -3.27 -10.84
CA VAL A 129 -6.59 -1.87 -11.06
C VAL A 129 -5.38 -0.96 -11.26
N PHE A 130 -4.37 -1.07 -10.40
CA PHE A 130 -3.15 -0.25 -10.50
C PHE A 130 -2.28 -0.63 -11.69
N ALA A 131 -2.18 -1.91 -12.05
CA ALA A 131 -1.49 -2.36 -13.26
C ALA A 131 -2.12 -1.75 -14.52
N ILE A 132 -3.45 -1.84 -14.66
CA ILE A 132 -4.17 -1.27 -15.80
C ILE A 132 -3.95 0.24 -15.85
N THR A 133 -4.04 0.94 -14.70
CA THR A 133 -3.81 2.39 -14.63
C THR A 133 -2.38 2.75 -15.05
N ALA A 134 -1.36 2.05 -14.54
CA ALA A 134 0.04 2.30 -14.88
C ALA A 134 0.30 2.12 -16.38
N VAL A 135 -0.28 1.06 -16.97
CA VAL A 135 -0.19 0.76 -18.40
C VAL A 135 -0.91 1.83 -19.25
N GLN A 136 -2.04 2.34 -18.79
CA GLN A 136 -2.71 3.46 -19.47
C GLN A 136 -1.88 4.74 -19.44
N ILE A 137 -1.25 5.05 -18.31
CA ILE A 137 -0.35 6.20 -18.20
C ILE A 137 0.87 6.04 -19.13
N SER A 138 1.44 4.83 -19.24
CA SER A 138 2.56 4.59 -20.18
C SER A 138 2.15 4.68 -21.66
N TRP A 139 0.87 4.50 -21.97
CA TRP A 139 0.27 4.81 -23.28
C TRP A 139 -0.19 6.26 -23.44
N ASN A 140 0.32 7.18 -22.62
CA ASN A 140 0.03 8.62 -22.68
C ASN A 140 -1.42 8.99 -22.35
N ILE A 141 -2.15 8.14 -21.61
CA ILE A 141 -3.45 8.51 -21.03
C ILE A 141 -3.17 9.11 -19.64
N PRO A 142 -3.34 10.44 -19.43
CA PRO A 142 -2.90 11.12 -18.22
C PRO A 142 -3.88 10.91 -17.06
N LEU A 143 -3.98 9.69 -16.55
CA LEU A 143 -4.84 9.35 -15.42
C LEU A 143 -4.24 9.90 -14.12
N LEU A 144 -4.93 10.88 -13.55
CA LEU A 144 -4.57 11.44 -12.26
C LEU A 144 -4.92 10.47 -11.12
N PRO A 145 -4.24 10.56 -9.96
CA PRO A 145 -4.56 9.71 -8.81
C PRO A 145 -6.02 9.79 -8.34
N THR A 146 -6.70 10.91 -8.59
CA THR A 146 -8.12 11.12 -8.21
C THR A 146 -9.09 10.84 -9.36
N ALA A 147 -8.62 10.30 -10.49
CA ALA A 147 -9.48 10.02 -11.65
C ALA A 147 -10.44 8.85 -11.36
N ALA A 148 -11.64 8.92 -11.95
CA ALA A 148 -12.68 7.90 -11.82
C ALA A 148 -13.07 7.34 -13.21
N PRO A 149 -13.29 6.01 -13.33
CA PRO A 149 -13.28 5.02 -12.26
C PRO A 149 -11.86 4.55 -11.88
N LEU A 150 -10.91 4.58 -12.81
CA LEU A 150 -9.51 4.23 -12.58
C LEU A 150 -8.70 5.51 -12.35
N PRO A 151 -7.85 5.56 -11.32
CA PRO A 151 -7.49 4.49 -10.37
C PRO A 151 -8.39 4.42 -9.12
N SER A 152 -9.32 5.36 -8.93
CA SER A 152 -10.01 5.57 -7.64
C SER A 152 -10.69 4.33 -7.06
N ILE A 153 -11.22 3.43 -7.88
CA ILE A 153 -11.86 2.18 -7.41
C ILE A 153 -10.87 1.20 -6.78
N GLY A 154 -9.56 1.34 -7.03
CA GLY A 154 -8.51 0.49 -6.47
C GLY A 154 -8.20 0.78 -5.00
N TYR A 155 -8.34 2.03 -4.55
CA TYR A 155 -7.97 2.42 -3.19
C TYR A 155 -8.76 1.69 -2.09
N PRO A 156 -10.09 1.50 -2.20
CA PRO A 156 -10.83 0.69 -1.24
C PRO A 156 -10.31 -0.76 -1.13
N PHE A 157 -9.92 -1.38 -2.24
CA PHE A 157 -9.32 -2.72 -2.23
C PHE A 157 -7.93 -2.74 -1.60
N LEU A 158 -7.13 -1.69 -1.85
CA LEU A 158 -5.83 -1.50 -1.20
C LEU A 158 -5.99 -1.38 0.33
N VAL A 159 -6.89 -0.52 0.79
CA VAL A 159 -7.16 -0.33 2.23
C VAL A 159 -7.70 -1.61 2.87
N ALA A 160 -8.57 -2.35 2.18
CA ALA A 160 -9.03 -3.66 2.65
C ALA A 160 -7.85 -4.65 2.79
N THR A 161 -6.89 -4.60 1.87
CA THR A 161 -5.67 -5.41 1.96
C THR A 161 -4.83 -5.04 3.18
N PHE A 162 -4.69 -3.74 3.49
CA PHE A 162 -4.02 -3.28 4.70
C PHE A 162 -4.72 -3.78 5.97
N ALA A 163 -6.06 -3.76 6.00
CA ALA A 163 -6.82 -4.34 7.10
C ALA A 163 -6.51 -5.83 7.28
N GLY A 164 -6.28 -6.56 6.19
CA GLY A 164 -5.87 -7.95 6.21
C GLY A 164 -4.45 -8.19 6.74
N TRP A 165 -3.52 -7.31 6.39
CA TRP A 165 -2.17 -7.32 6.95
C TRP A 165 -2.18 -7.00 8.45
N ILE A 166 -2.93 -5.98 8.89
CA ILE A 166 -3.15 -5.66 10.31
C ILE A 166 -3.72 -6.87 11.04
N TRP A 167 -4.76 -7.49 10.49
CA TRP A 167 -5.38 -8.68 11.05
C TRP A 167 -4.38 -9.83 11.22
N ARG A 168 -3.46 -10.02 10.26
CA ARG A 168 -2.39 -11.03 10.36
C ARG A 168 -1.39 -10.71 11.47
N LEU A 169 -1.09 -9.44 11.72
CA LEU A 169 -0.18 -8.99 12.78
C LEU A 169 -0.76 -9.16 14.17
N LEU A 170 -2.06 -8.89 14.34
CA LEU A 170 -2.72 -8.91 15.65
C LEU A 170 -3.26 -10.29 16.04
N ARG A 171 -3.31 -11.25 15.10
CA ARG A 171 -3.68 -12.63 15.40
C ARG A 171 -2.59 -13.33 16.22
N PRO A 172 -2.96 -14.06 17.29
CA PRO A 172 -2.03 -14.94 17.99
C PRO A 172 -1.41 -15.98 17.05
N PRO A 173 -0.14 -16.36 17.24
CA PRO A 173 0.43 -17.51 16.55
C PRO A 173 -0.39 -18.76 16.92
N THR A 174 -0.88 -19.47 15.89
CA THR A 174 -1.49 -20.80 16.02
C THR A 174 -0.43 -21.86 16.19
#